data_AF-A0A2T2U9Y4-F1
#
_entry.id   AF-A0A2T2U9Y4-F1
#
_cell.length_a   1.000
_cell.length_b   1.000
_cell.length_c   1.000
_cell.angle_alpha   90.00
_cell.angle_beta   90.00
_cell.angle_gamma   90.00
#
_symmetry.space_group_name_H-M   'P 1'
#
loop_
_entity.id
_entity.type
_entity.pdbx_description
1 polymer ?
#
loop_
_entity_poly.entity_id
_entity_poly.type
_entity_poly.pdbx_seq_one_letter_code
_entity_poly.pdbx_strand_id
1 'polypeptide(L)'
;MESRTSTYPNGGDLITITTPAYRLGNQHVEDEQHQFVTEHWRGLAASSYQGFKNLGIGVVVVEEPDALAGDRQHPLASLTVRYAAQGGGWVHEAFGEEVLLWLDEQLQTYDPSEEGLFVFLREDVHPRLYRAGGTPRPPQALRQVKAQLN
;
A
#
# COMPACT_ATOMS: atom_id res chain seq x y z
N MET A 1 16.21 7.28 6.16
CA MET A 1 16.35 5.99 6.89
C MET A 1 16.74 4.90 5.90
N GLU A 2 17.39 3.82 6.35
CA GLU A 2 17.70 2.71 5.44
C GLU A 2 16.42 2.00 4.98
N SER A 3 16.37 1.64 3.69
CA SER A 3 15.25 0.95 3.05
C SER A 3 15.73 -0.33 2.35
N ARG A 4 14.85 -1.33 2.27
CA ARG A 4 15.04 -2.55 1.49
C ARG A 4 14.09 -2.53 0.31
N THR A 5 14.58 -2.92 -0.86
CA THR A 5 13.76 -2.98 -2.07
C THR A 5 13.74 -4.41 -2.61
N SER A 6 12.56 -4.88 -2.98
CA SER A 6 12.33 -6.18 -3.61
C SER A 6 11.53 -6.00 -4.89
N THR A 7 11.87 -6.76 -5.92
CA THR A 7 11.21 -6.69 -7.24
C THR A 7 10.55 -8.03 -7.55
N TYR A 8 9.28 -7.96 -7.93
CA TYR A 8 8.41 -9.10 -8.17
C TYR A 8 7.87 -9.07 -9.61
N PRO A 9 7.94 -10.19 -10.35
CA PRO A 9 7.27 -10.29 -11.65
C PRO A 9 5.76 -10.49 -11.47
N ASN A 10 4.94 -9.86 -12.30
CA ASN A 10 3.50 -10.07 -12.36
C ASN A 10 2.97 -10.05 -13.80
N GLY A 11 2.69 -11.22 -14.39
CA GLY A 11 1.97 -11.31 -15.66
C GLY A 11 2.58 -10.53 -16.85
N GLY A 12 3.90 -10.29 -16.82
CA GLY A 12 4.63 -9.47 -17.81
C GLY A 12 5.08 -8.09 -17.31
N ASP A 13 4.52 -7.64 -16.19
CA ASP A 13 4.90 -6.42 -15.49
C ASP A 13 5.93 -6.69 -14.37
N LEU A 14 6.59 -5.64 -13.89
CA LEU A 14 7.51 -5.68 -12.75
C LEU A 14 7.00 -4.73 -11.67
N ILE A 15 6.81 -5.25 -10.46
CA ILE A 15 6.41 -4.48 -9.28
C ILE A 15 7.59 -4.42 -8.33
N THR A 16 7.99 -3.21 -7.98
CA THR A 16 9.07 -2.93 -7.03
C THR A 16 8.45 -2.44 -5.74
N ILE A 17 8.75 -3.10 -4.63
CA ILE A 17 8.25 -2.79 -3.30
C ILE A 17 9.44 -2.39 -2.43
N THR A 18 9.36 -1.20 -1.84
CA THR A 18 10.35 -0.63 -0.94
C THR A 18 9.75 -0.54 0.46
N THR A 19 10.50 -1.04 1.44
CA THR A 19 10.09 -1.16 2.83
C THR A 19 11.20 -0.64 3.75
N PRO A 20 10.91 -0.31 5.02
CA PRO A 20 11.96 0.01 5.97
C PRO A 20 12.98 -1.14 6.14
N ALA A 21 14.26 -0.80 6.35
CA ALA A 21 15.31 -1.81 6.47
C ALA A 21 15.22 -2.65 7.75
N TYR A 22 14.70 -2.06 8.83
CA TYR A 22 14.42 -2.81 10.04
C TYR A 22 13.26 -3.77 9.80
N ARG A 23 13.39 -5.00 10.32
CA ARG A 23 12.35 -6.01 10.19
C ARG A 23 11.35 -5.86 11.33
N LEU A 24 10.10 -5.61 10.98
CA LEU A 24 8.95 -5.59 11.90
C LEU A 24 8.51 -7.02 12.32
N GLY A 25 9.45 -7.96 12.44
CA GLY A 25 9.18 -9.34 12.85
C GLY A 25 8.86 -10.30 11.69
N ASN A 26 7.68 -10.90 11.72
CA ASN A 26 7.31 -12.09 10.94
C ASN A 26 7.49 -11.89 9.41
N GLN A 27 8.48 -12.58 8.82
CA GLN A 27 8.76 -12.51 7.38
C GLN A 27 7.61 -13.07 6.54
N HIS A 28 6.89 -14.07 7.05
CA HIS A 28 5.78 -14.68 6.31
C HIS A 28 4.67 -13.66 6.02
N VAL A 29 4.35 -12.80 6.98
CA VAL A 29 3.38 -11.71 6.81
C VAL A 29 3.87 -10.66 5.82
N GLU A 30 5.18 -10.35 5.83
CA GLU A 30 5.78 -9.44 4.83
C GLU A 30 5.57 -10.00 3.41
N ASP A 31 5.86 -11.29 3.24
CA ASP A 31 5.78 -11.96 1.95
C ASP A 31 4.33 -12.04 1.44
N GLU A 32 3.36 -12.34 2.31
CA GLU A 32 1.93 -12.33 1.98
C GLU A 32 1.45 -10.94 1.53
N GLN A 33 1.87 -9.89 2.21
CA GLN A 33 1.50 -8.52 1.86
C GLN A 33 2.17 -8.06 0.56
N HIS A 34 3.44 -8.43 0.33
CA HIS A 34 4.12 -8.17 -0.93
C HIS A 34 3.46 -8.90 -2.10
N GLN A 35 3.03 -10.15 -1.88
CA GLN A 35 2.26 -10.90 -2.86
C GLN A 35 0.94 -10.19 -3.17
N PHE A 36 0.20 -9.73 -2.16
CA PHE A 36 -1.03 -8.97 -2.38
C PHE A 36 -0.81 -7.68 -3.17
N VAL A 37 0.18 -6.86 -2.79
CA VAL A 37 0.53 -5.64 -3.54
C VAL A 37 0.83 -5.96 -5.00
N THR A 38 1.56 -7.04 -5.23
CA THR A 38 1.94 -7.50 -6.56
C THR A 38 0.70 -7.92 -7.37
N GLU A 39 -0.13 -8.81 -6.83
CA GLU A 39 -1.33 -9.35 -7.49
C GLU A 39 -2.39 -8.26 -7.79
N HIS A 40 -2.53 -7.29 -6.89
CA HIS A 40 -3.55 -6.24 -6.97
C HIS A 40 -3.02 -4.87 -7.40
N TRP A 41 -1.78 -4.81 -7.92
CA TRP A 41 -1.07 -3.57 -8.24
C TRP A 41 -1.92 -2.55 -8.99
N ARG A 42 -2.61 -2.96 -10.06
CA ARG A 42 -3.40 -2.04 -10.89
C ARG A 42 -4.50 -1.32 -10.10
N GLY A 43 -5.22 -2.02 -9.24
CA GLY A 43 -6.30 -1.43 -8.42
C GLY A 43 -5.75 -0.51 -7.33
N LEU A 44 -4.64 -0.94 -6.71
CA LEU A 44 -3.95 -0.19 -5.66
C LEU A 44 -3.33 1.11 -6.20
N ALA A 45 -2.61 1.04 -7.32
CA ALA A 45 -2.02 2.20 -7.99
C ALA A 45 -3.10 3.19 -8.48
N ALA A 46 -4.20 2.69 -9.03
CA ALA A 46 -5.34 3.54 -9.42
C ALA A 46 -5.93 4.29 -8.20
N SER A 47 -6.14 3.58 -7.10
CA SER A 47 -6.71 4.14 -5.86
C SER A 47 -5.77 5.16 -5.22
N SER A 48 -4.47 4.84 -5.14
CA SER A 48 -3.44 5.76 -4.64
C SER A 48 -3.41 7.08 -5.42
N TYR A 49 -3.40 6.99 -6.75
CA TYR A 49 -3.39 8.18 -7.61
C TYR A 49 -4.71 8.96 -7.54
N GLN A 50 -5.85 8.28 -7.44
CA GLN A 50 -7.14 8.92 -7.23
C GLN A 50 -7.19 9.68 -5.90
N GLY A 51 -6.61 9.12 -4.83
CA GLY A 51 -6.40 9.79 -3.56
C GLY A 51 -5.61 11.06 -3.66
N PHE A 52 -4.44 10.95 -4.27
CA PHE A 52 -3.57 12.08 -4.52
C PHE A 52 -4.29 13.18 -5.29
N LYS A 53 -5.01 12.83 -6.37
CA LYS A 53 -5.79 13.79 -7.16
C LYS A 53 -6.88 14.51 -6.36
N ASN A 54 -7.49 13.85 -5.38
CA ASN A 54 -8.62 14.40 -4.64
C ASN A 54 -8.18 15.14 -3.36
N LEU A 55 -7.09 14.72 -2.73
CA LEU A 55 -6.72 15.13 -1.37
C LEU A 55 -5.26 15.61 -1.25
N GLY A 56 -4.48 15.58 -2.34
CA GLY A 56 -3.07 15.94 -2.35
C GLY A 56 -2.14 14.89 -1.73
N ILE A 57 -2.69 13.78 -1.21
CA ILE A 57 -1.95 12.67 -0.58
C ILE A 57 -2.49 11.34 -1.10
N GLY A 58 -1.58 10.45 -1.54
CA GLY A 58 -1.91 9.18 -2.17
C GLY A 58 -1.68 7.93 -1.31
N VAL A 59 -1.72 8.05 0.02
CA VAL A 59 -1.56 6.91 0.93
C VAL A 59 -2.84 6.07 0.93
N VAL A 60 -2.71 4.79 0.61
CA VAL A 60 -3.79 3.80 0.64
C VAL A 60 -3.63 2.95 1.89
N VAL A 61 -4.67 2.92 2.72
CA VAL A 61 -4.76 2.01 3.85
C VAL A 61 -5.43 0.71 3.39
N VAL A 62 -4.80 -0.41 3.73
CA VAL A 62 -5.26 -1.76 3.49
C VAL A 62 -5.50 -2.38 4.86
N GLU A 63 -6.77 -2.48 5.25
CA GLU A 63 -7.20 -3.16 6.47
C GLU A 63 -7.51 -4.62 6.11
N GLU A 64 -6.79 -5.57 6.74
CA GLU A 64 -7.15 -6.99 6.65
C GLU A 64 -8.35 -7.23 7.58
N PRO A 65 -9.52 -7.71 7.09
CA PRO A 65 -10.62 -8.05 7.98
C PRO A 65 -10.19 -9.17 8.91
N ASP A 66 -10.57 -9.03 10.19
CA ASP A 66 -10.30 -10.02 11.23
C ASP A 66 -10.70 -11.43 10.76
N ALA A 67 -9.79 -12.39 10.91
CA ALA A 67 -9.87 -13.74 10.33
C ALA A 67 -11.05 -14.58 10.85
N LEU A 68 -11.90 -14.02 11.72
CA LEU A 68 -13.12 -14.61 12.26
C LEU A 68 -14.33 -14.53 11.32
N ALA A 69 -14.27 -13.79 10.21
CA ALA A 69 -15.39 -13.67 9.26
C ALA A 69 -15.18 -14.45 7.96
N GLY A 70 -15.06 -15.78 8.05
CA GLY A 70 -15.66 -16.78 7.16
C GLY A 70 -15.45 -16.79 5.63
N ASP A 71 -14.92 -15.76 4.97
CA ASP A 71 -14.83 -15.70 3.51
C ASP A 71 -13.39 -15.63 3.00
N ARG A 72 -12.75 -16.81 2.97
CA ARG A 72 -11.43 -17.02 2.37
C ARG A 72 -11.43 -16.93 0.84
N GLN A 73 -12.57 -16.66 0.18
CA GLN A 73 -12.60 -16.53 -1.27
C GLN A 73 -12.16 -15.15 -1.77
N HIS A 74 -12.08 -14.17 -0.87
CA HIS A 74 -11.60 -12.84 -1.19
C HIS A 74 -10.78 -12.30 -0.01
N PRO A 75 -9.50 -12.70 0.12
CA PRO A 75 -8.72 -12.41 1.32
C PRO A 75 -8.65 -10.91 1.69
N LEU A 76 -8.95 -10.00 0.75
CA LEU A 76 -8.97 -8.55 0.94
C LEU A 76 -10.21 -7.85 0.31
N ALA A 77 -11.37 -8.53 0.28
CA ALA A 77 -12.65 -8.01 -0.27
C ALA A 77 -13.24 -6.76 0.41
N SER A 78 -12.57 -6.19 1.39
CA SER A 78 -13.00 -4.94 2.05
C SER A 78 -11.85 -3.96 2.03
N LEU A 79 -11.40 -3.59 0.83
CA LEU A 79 -10.47 -2.49 0.62
C LEU A 79 -11.16 -1.19 1.04
N THR A 80 -11.20 -0.90 2.34
CA THR A 80 -11.56 0.42 2.83
C THR A 80 -10.37 1.31 2.52
N VAL A 81 -10.35 1.87 1.30
CA VAL A 81 -9.36 2.87 0.91
C VAL A 81 -9.63 4.13 1.74
N ARG A 82 -8.94 4.24 2.87
CA ARG A 82 -8.92 5.46 3.68
C ARG A 82 -7.70 6.28 3.26
N TYR A 83 -7.90 7.58 3.12
CA TYR A 83 -6.81 8.52 2.86
C TYR A 83 -6.39 9.19 4.16
N ALA A 84 -5.08 9.26 4.39
CA ALA A 84 -4.49 9.78 5.62
C ALA A 84 -4.96 11.20 6.00
N ALA A 85 -5.36 12.02 5.01
CA ALA A 85 -5.85 13.39 5.23
C ALA A 85 -7.07 13.48 6.17
N GLN A 86 -7.88 12.42 6.28
CA GLN A 86 -9.10 12.44 7.11
C GLN A 86 -8.92 11.84 8.52
N GLY A 87 -7.70 11.47 8.92
CA GLY A 87 -7.53 10.71 10.16
C GLY A 87 -6.19 10.81 10.85
N GLY A 88 -5.40 11.89 10.65
CA GLY A 88 -4.02 12.00 11.16
C GLY A 88 -3.75 11.54 12.61
N GLY A 89 -4.77 11.48 13.50
CA GLY A 89 -4.66 10.85 14.82
C GLY A 89 -4.38 9.33 14.81
N TRP A 90 -5.00 8.53 13.93
CA TRP A 90 -4.82 7.07 13.95
C TRP A 90 -3.41 6.65 13.47
N VAL A 91 -2.78 7.45 12.61
CA VAL A 91 -1.41 7.19 12.14
C VAL A 91 -0.39 7.41 13.26
N HIS A 92 -0.62 8.35 14.17
CA HIS A 92 0.29 8.53 15.31
C HIS A 92 0.08 7.49 16.42
N GLU A 93 -1.15 6.99 16.59
CA GLU A 93 -1.48 6.01 17.65
C GLU A 93 -1.15 4.56 17.24
N ALA A 94 -1.31 4.21 15.96
CA ALA A 94 -1.10 2.84 15.49
C ALA A 94 0.38 2.53 15.15
N PHE A 95 1.21 3.54 14.89
CA PHE A 95 2.56 3.35 14.36
C PHE A 95 3.63 3.69 15.40
N GLY A 96 4.68 2.88 15.47
CA GLY A 96 5.89 3.25 16.21
C GLY A 96 6.59 4.45 15.58
N GLU A 97 7.35 5.19 16.38
CA GLU A 97 8.08 6.41 15.99
C GLU A 97 8.94 6.21 14.72
N GLU A 98 9.60 5.06 14.60
CA GLU A 98 10.43 4.73 13.44
C GLU A 98 9.62 4.63 12.14
N VAL A 99 8.41 4.06 12.19
CA VAL A 99 7.55 3.92 11.00
C VAL A 99 6.99 5.29 10.59
N LEU A 100 6.70 6.15 11.56
CA LEU A 100 6.26 7.53 11.31
C LEU A 100 7.35 8.37 10.65
N LEU A 101 8.59 8.27 11.12
CA LEU A 101 9.74 8.96 10.52
C LEU A 101 9.99 8.49 9.09
N TRP A 102 9.90 7.17 8.85
CA TRP A 102 10.04 6.64 7.50
C TRP A 102 8.88 7.11 6.59
N LEU A 103 7.63 7.14 7.09
CA LEU A 103 6.48 7.64 6.36
C LEU A 103 6.65 9.11 5.94
N ASP A 104 7.09 9.96 6.85
CA ASP A 104 7.33 11.38 6.57
C ASP A 104 8.39 11.56 5.47
N GLU A 105 9.49 10.81 5.55
CA GLU A 105 10.53 10.79 4.51
C GLU A 105 9.99 10.31 3.15
N GLN A 106 9.13 9.28 3.13
CA GLN A 106 8.53 8.83 1.88
C GLN A 106 7.56 9.85 1.31
N LEU A 107 6.73 10.50 2.14
CA LEU A 107 5.79 11.52 1.70
C LEU A 107 6.50 12.72 1.05
N GLN A 108 7.74 13.00 1.45
CA GLN A 108 8.57 14.06 0.85
C GLN A 108 9.27 13.63 -0.45
N THR A 109 9.46 12.33 -0.69
CA THR A 109 10.35 11.83 -1.75
C THR A 109 9.65 11.00 -2.82
N TYR A 110 8.46 10.46 -2.56
CA TYR A 110 7.73 9.64 -3.52
C TYR A 110 7.13 10.49 -4.65
N ASP A 111 7.04 9.90 -5.85
CA ASP A 111 6.29 10.50 -6.96
C ASP A 111 4.95 9.77 -7.14
N PRO A 112 3.79 10.42 -6.85
CA PRO A 112 2.47 9.81 -7.00
C PRO A 112 2.12 9.44 -8.46
N SER A 113 2.88 9.93 -9.43
CA SER A 113 2.72 9.59 -10.86
C SER A 113 3.42 8.28 -11.23
N GLU A 114 4.31 7.79 -10.37
CA GLU A 114 5.15 6.61 -10.60
C GLU A 114 4.92 5.51 -9.54
N GLU A 115 4.64 5.91 -8.31
CA GLU A 115 4.58 5.04 -7.13
C GLU A 115 3.30 5.29 -6.31
N GLY A 116 2.95 4.32 -5.46
CA GLY A 116 1.94 4.43 -4.42
C GLY A 116 2.52 4.15 -3.04
N LEU A 117 1.91 4.74 -2.02
CA LEU A 117 2.21 4.47 -0.61
C LEU A 117 1.08 3.63 -0.01
N PHE A 118 1.45 2.55 0.66
CA PHE A 118 0.52 1.54 1.17
C PHE A 118 0.79 1.27 2.64
N VAL A 119 -0.27 1.35 3.43
CA VAL A 119 -0.27 1.04 4.85
C VAL A 119 -1.08 -0.22 5.06
N PHE A 120 -0.49 -1.25 5.67
CA PHE A 120 -1.20 -2.47 6.07
C PHE A 120 -1.47 -2.42 7.57
N LEU A 121 -2.75 -2.53 7.93
CA LEU A 121 -3.23 -2.59 9.30
C LEU A 121 -3.82 -3.97 9.57
N ARG A 122 -3.38 -4.58 10.68
CA ARG A 122 -3.86 -5.87 11.16
C ARG A 122 -3.86 -5.85 12.69
N GLU A 123 -4.90 -6.36 13.34
CA GLU A 123 -5.04 -6.24 14.80
C GLU A 123 -3.98 -7.04 15.58
N ASP A 124 -3.44 -8.11 15.01
CA ASP A 124 -2.46 -9.03 15.61
C ASP A 124 -1.00 -8.75 15.18
N VAL A 125 -0.74 -7.77 14.31
CA VAL A 125 0.60 -7.48 13.77
C VAL A 125 0.86 -5.97 13.75
N HIS A 126 2.12 -5.57 14.02
CA HIS A 126 2.54 -4.18 13.85
C HIS A 126 2.22 -3.66 12.44
N PRO A 127 1.67 -2.45 12.32
CA PRO A 127 1.44 -1.84 11.02
C PRO A 127 2.68 -1.79 10.16
N ARG A 128 2.49 -2.08 8.87
CA ARG A 128 3.57 -2.11 7.88
C ARG A 128 3.31 -1.10 6.79
N LEU A 129 4.37 -0.47 6.33
CA LEU A 129 4.30 0.60 5.36
C LEU A 129 5.22 0.27 4.19
N TYR A 130 4.68 0.45 2.99
CA TYR A 130 5.35 0.12 1.74
C TYR A 130 5.21 1.27 0.76
N ARG A 131 6.30 1.53 0.03
CA ARG A 131 6.26 2.30 -1.21
C ARG A 131 6.40 1.32 -2.35
N ALA A 132 5.44 1.28 -3.27
CA ALA A 132 5.53 0.39 -4.41
C ALA A 132 5.36 1.14 -5.73
N GLY A 133 6.11 0.71 -6.74
CA GLY A 133 6.05 1.22 -8.11
C GLY A 133 6.02 0.07 -9.10
N GLY A 134 5.45 0.29 -10.27
CA GLY A 134 5.35 -0.77 -11.27
C GLY A 134 4.59 -0.36 -12.52
N THR A 135 4.45 -1.33 -13.42
CA THR A 135 3.67 -1.19 -14.65
C THR A 135 2.29 -1.84 -14.45
N PRO A 136 1.18 -1.20 -14.86
CA PRO A 136 1.09 0.18 -15.34
C PRO A 136 1.35 1.20 -14.23
N ARG A 137 1.87 2.38 -14.60
CA ARG A 137 2.05 3.50 -13.67
C ARG A 137 0.70 3.97 -13.08
N PRO A 138 0.65 4.56 -11.87
CA PRO A 138 -0.61 4.95 -11.22
C PRO A 138 -1.61 5.74 -12.10
N PRO A 139 -1.20 6.76 -12.89
CA PRO A 139 -2.12 7.45 -13.80
C PRO A 139 -2.66 6.58 -14.95
N GLN A 140 -1.88 5.61 -15.41
CA GLN A 140 -2.28 4.66 -16.44
C GLN A 140 -3.23 3.62 -15.86
N ALA A 141 -2.92 3.11 -14.66
CA ALA A 141 -3.75 2.19 -13.91
C ALA A 141 -5.15 2.78 -13.69
N LEU A 142 -5.24 4.04 -13.26
CA LEU A 142 -6.52 4.74 -13.08
C LEU A 142 -7.32 4.84 -14.39
N ARG A 143 -6.67 5.16 -15.51
CA ARG A 143 -7.34 5.22 -16.82
C ARG A 143 -7.90 3.85 -17.22
N GLN A 144 -7.12 2.78 -17.03
CA GLN A 144 -7.53 1.42 -17.36
C GLN A 144 -8.70 0.95 -16.50
N VAL A 145 -8.65 1.16 -15.18
CA VAL A 145 -9.74 0.79 -14.26
C VAL A 145 -11.03 1.53 -14.63
N LYS A 146 -10.95 2.83 -14.92
CA LYS A 146 -12.12 3.61 -15.36
C LYS A 146 -12.69 3.15 -16.70
N ALA A 147 -11.85 2.68 -17.62
CA ALA A 147 -12.29 2.17 -18.91
C ALA A 147 -13.03 0.82 -18.81
N GLN A 148 -12.83 0.05 -17.73
CA GLN A 148 -13.54 -1.21 -17.49
C GLN A 148 -14.93 -1.03 -16.87
N LEU A 149 -15.22 0.17 -16.34
CA LEU A 149 -16.49 0.52 -15.69
C LEU A 149 -17.51 1.16 -16.64
N ASN A 150 -17.09 1.52 -17.86
CA ASN A 150 -17.91 2.09 -18.93
C ASN A 150 -18.19 1.05 -20.01
#